data_AF-A0A7X8BYK8-F1
#
_entry.id   AF-A0A7X8BYK8-F1
#
_cell.length_a   1.000
_cell.length_b   1.000
_cell.length_c   1.000
_cell.angle_alpha   90.00
_cell.angle_beta   90.00
_cell.angle_gamma   90.00
#
_symmetry.space_group_name_H-M   'P 1'
#
loop_
_entity.id
_entity.type
_entity.pdbx_description
1 polymer ?
#
loop_
_entity_poly.entity_id
_entity_poly.type
_entity_poly.pdbx_seq_one_letter_code
_entity_poly.pdbx_strand_id
1 'polypeptide(L)'
;MTTKELIKLCYKSIKEKNYIHFPTEIFIELDDEKVLSILKEFSGKYMMMLPDSEIAFFEWLKIHDEKIWIDLWHNTAANDDEEYIVSVDLLPVLLNKDGRGFPICDLVANDNYYFTEKQMVDKESKIIIEVARKLFKEKKELSPAQMLALEISLEPIDIWHFAYRHKINLAEAKAAVHSLVADGALVHLKEAEYVARFVNF
;
A
#
# COMPACT_ATOMS: atom_id res chain seq x y z
N MET A 1 -9.47 -9.77 -22.09
CA MET A 1 -8.33 -10.22 -22.93
C MET A 1 -7.92 -11.67 -22.58
N THR A 2 -7.34 -12.46 -23.50
CA THR A 2 -6.83 -13.83 -23.19
C THR A 2 -5.44 -13.81 -22.55
N THR A 3 -5.10 -14.83 -21.75
CA THR A 3 -3.78 -14.95 -21.09
C THR A 3 -2.60 -14.91 -22.08
N LYS A 4 -2.77 -15.51 -23.26
CA LYS A 4 -1.74 -15.51 -24.32
C LYS A 4 -1.50 -14.12 -24.91
N GLU A 5 -2.54 -13.32 -25.06
CA GLU A 5 -2.42 -11.92 -25.51
C GLU A 5 -1.74 -11.06 -24.45
N LEU A 6 -2.01 -11.34 -23.17
CA LEU A 6 -1.42 -10.63 -22.04
C LEU A 6 0.10 -10.86 -21.93
N ILE A 7 0.54 -12.12 -22.09
CA ILE A 7 1.97 -12.45 -22.13
C ILE A 7 2.66 -11.76 -23.31
N LYS A 8 2.03 -11.73 -24.49
CA LYS A 8 2.57 -11.02 -25.67
C LYS A 8 2.70 -9.52 -25.42
N LEU A 9 1.72 -8.92 -24.73
CA LEU A 9 1.78 -7.52 -24.32
C LEU A 9 2.97 -7.26 -23.40
N CYS A 10 3.18 -8.12 -22.40
CA CYS A 10 4.31 -8.02 -21.48
C CYS A 10 5.64 -8.06 -22.24
N TYR A 11 5.82 -9.04 -23.13
CA TYR A 11 7.02 -9.13 -23.98
C TYR A 11 7.23 -7.90 -24.88
N LYS A 12 6.15 -7.34 -25.43
CA LYS A 12 6.20 -6.12 -26.23
C LYS A 12 6.67 -4.94 -25.38
N SER A 13 6.09 -4.77 -24.19
CA SER A 13 6.45 -3.69 -23.26
C SER A 13 7.92 -3.79 -22.84
N ILE A 14 8.39 -4.98 -22.48
CA ILE A 14 9.79 -5.23 -22.12
C ILE A 14 10.72 -4.84 -23.28
N LYS A 15 10.37 -5.21 -24.52
CA LYS A 15 11.21 -4.91 -25.69
C LYS A 15 11.28 -3.40 -25.99
N GLU A 16 10.21 -2.67 -25.74
CA GLU A 16 10.09 -1.24 -26.07
C GLU A 16 10.61 -0.34 -24.95
N LYS A 17 10.42 -0.74 -23.69
CA LYS A 17 10.62 0.12 -22.50
C LYS A 17 11.54 -0.49 -21.44
N ASN A 18 11.98 -1.73 -21.59
CA ASN A 18 12.71 -2.54 -20.60
C ASN A 18 11.92 -2.97 -19.34
N TYR A 19 10.66 -2.54 -19.19
CA TYR A 19 9.77 -2.96 -18.10
C TYR A 19 8.38 -3.34 -18.60
N ILE A 20 7.62 -4.05 -17.77
CA ILE A 20 6.23 -4.39 -18.03
C ILE A 20 5.34 -3.20 -17.64
N HIS A 21 4.51 -2.73 -18.57
CA HIS A 21 3.53 -1.70 -18.32
C HIS A 21 2.14 -2.22 -18.69
N PHE A 22 1.22 -2.17 -17.74
CA PHE A 22 -0.18 -2.51 -17.95
C PHE A 22 -0.98 -1.23 -18.12
N PRO A 23 -1.55 -0.97 -19.31
CA PRO A 23 -2.55 0.09 -19.47
C PRO A 23 -3.70 -0.10 -18.47
N THR A 24 -4.26 1.00 -17.98
CA THR A 24 -5.32 1.00 -16.95
C THR A 24 -6.48 0.05 -17.28
N GLU A 25 -6.92 -0.02 -18.54
CA GLU A 25 -8.01 -0.91 -18.96
C GLU A 25 -7.66 -2.38 -18.80
N ILE A 26 -6.40 -2.73 -19.06
CA ILE A 26 -5.89 -4.11 -18.95
C ILE A 26 -5.65 -4.46 -17.49
N PHE A 27 -5.15 -3.52 -16.70
CA PHE A 27 -4.91 -3.71 -15.27
C PHE A 27 -6.20 -4.04 -14.51
N ILE A 28 -7.30 -3.33 -14.80
CA ILE A 28 -8.60 -3.56 -14.15
C ILE A 28 -9.20 -4.95 -14.48
N GLU A 29 -8.87 -5.48 -15.66
CA GLU A 29 -9.29 -6.81 -16.13
C GLU A 29 -8.42 -7.96 -15.57
N LEU A 30 -7.33 -7.67 -14.86
CA LEU A 30 -6.51 -8.71 -14.25
C LEU A 30 -7.29 -9.42 -13.12
N ASP A 31 -7.07 -10.73 -13.05
CA ASP A 31 -7.55 -11.62 -12.01
C ASP A 31 -6.39 -12.51 -11.56
N ASP A 32 -6.61 -13.28 -10.50
CA ASP A 32 -5.58 -14.11 -9.88
C ASP A 32 -5.00 -15.13 -10.88
N GLU A 33 -5.82 -15.70 -11.76
CA GLU A 33 -5.38 -16.69 -12.76
C GLU A 33 -4.42 -16.06 -13.79
N LYS A 34 -4.75 -14.86 -14.29
CA LYS A 34 -3.89 -14.11 -15.20
C LYS A 34 -2.59 -13.71 -14.51
N VAL A 35 -2.64 -13.25 -13.26
CA VAL A 35 -1.44 -12.85 -12.51
C VAL A 35 -0.53 -14.03 -12.24
N LEU A 36 -1.05 -15.18 -11.83
CA LEU A 36 -0.26 -16.40 -11.69
C LEU A 36 0.42 -16.81 -13.01
N SER A 37 -0.27 -16.62 -14.14
CA SER A 37 0.30 -16.89 -15.46
C SER A 37 1.43 -15.92 -15.83
N ILE A 38 1.31 -14.64 -15.47
CA ILE A 38 2.36 -13.63 -15.65
C ILE A 38 3.57 -13.97 -14.77
N LEU A 39 3.34 -14.22 -13.48
CA LEU A 39 4.41 -14.53 -12.53
C LEU A 39 5.18 -15.77 -12.94
N LYS A 40 4.51 -16.81 -13.43
CA LYS A 40 5.18 -18.03 -13.91
C LYS A 40 6.24 -17.75 -14.98
N GLU A 41 6.00 -16.76 -15.83
CA GLU A 41 6.89 -16.42 -16.94
C GLU A 41 7.94 -15.36 -16.56
N PHE A 42 7.52 -14.35 -15.79
CA PHE A 42 8.29 -13.12 -15.57
C PHE A 42 8.88 -12.95 -14.16
N SER A 43 8.46 -13.76 -13.18
CA SER A 43 8.90 -13.67 -11.77
C SER A 43 10.43 -13.73 -11.64
N GLY A 44 10.98 -12.88 -10.76
CA GLY A 44 12.42 -12.80 -10.46
C GLY A 44 13.31 -12.33 -11.62
N LYS A 45 12.74 -11.94 -12.77
CA LYS A 45 13.51 -11.56 -13.97
C LYS A 45 13.21 -10.17 -14.50
N TYR A 46 11.98 -9.69 -14.30
CA TYR A 46 11.51 -8.46 -14.91
C TYR A 46 10.86 -7.54 -13.89
N MET A 47 11.00 -6.24 -14.18
CA MET A 47 10.34 -5.19 -13.44
C MET A 47 9.04 -4.79 -14.14
N MET A 48 8.13 -4.21 -13.38
CA MET A 48 6.90 -3.60 -13.85
C MET A 48 6.78 -2.16 -13.37
N MET A 49 6.13 -1.33 -14.15
CA MET A 49 5.68 -0.02 -13.71
C MET A 49 4.43 -0.19 -12.86
N LEU A 50 4.34 0.59 -11.77
CA LEU A 50 3.13 0.68 -10.96
C LEU A 50 1.92 1.12 -11.80
N PRO A 51 0.70 0.71 -11.44
CA PRO A 51 -0.51 1.16 -12.13
C PRO A 51 -0.75 2.66 -11.94
N ASP A 52 -1.44 3.31 -12.88
CA ASP A 52 -1.68 4.76 -12.88
C ASP A 52 -2.30 5.28 -11.57
N SER A 53 -3.18 4.49 -10.93
CA SER A 53 -3.79 4.83 -9.64
C SER A 53 -2.76 4.94 -8.52
N GLU A 54 -1.75 4.09 -8.55
CA GLU A 54 -0.69 4.04 -7.55
C GLU A 54 0.36 5.13 -7.81
N ILE A 55 0.68 5.39 -9.08
CA ILE A 55 1.49 6.53 -9.48
C ILE A 55 0.85 7.83 -8.97
N ALA A 56 -0.47 7.99 -9.13
CA ALA A 56 -1.19 9.15 -8.63
C ALA A 56 -1.12 9.29 -7.09
N PHE A 57 -1.09 8.17 -6.35
CA PHE A 57 -0.84 8.17 -4.92
C PHE A 57 0.58 8.63 -4.59
N PHE A 58 1.61 8.11 -5.27
CA PHE A 58 2.99 8.52 -5.02
C PHE A 58 3.28 9.97 -5.41
N GLU A 59 2.66 10.50 -6.47
CA GLU A 59 2.72 11.92 -6.80
C GLU A 59 2.06 12.79 -5.72
N TRP A 60 0.94 12.33 -5.14
CA TRP A 60 0.36 12.98 -3.97
C TRP A 60 1.31 12.94 -2.77
N LEU A 61 1.96 11.79 -2.53
CA LEU A 61 2.93 11.60 -1.45
C LEU A 61 4.13 12.52 -1.59
N LYS A 62 4.65 12.71 -2.81
CA LYS A 62 5.76 13.62 -3.13
C LYS A 62 5.48 15.06 -2.67
N ILE A 63 4.22 15.50 -2.77
CA ILE A 63 3.79 16.84 -2.34
C ILE A 63 3.56 16.93 -0.83
N HIS A 64 3.01 15.88 -0.21
CA HIS A 64 2.53 15.93 1.18
C HIS A 64 3.53 15.40 2.21
N ASP A 65 4.47 14.54 1.79
CA ASP A 65 5.52 13.97 2.63
C ASP A 65 6.75 13.58 1.78
N GLU A 66 7.37 14.59 1.17
CA GLU A 66 8.51 14.44 0.26
C GLU A 66 9.63 13.55 0.84
N LYS A 67 9.88 13.62 2.15
CA LYS A 67 10.93 12.84 2.82
C LYS A 67 10.69 11.33 2.70
N ILE A 68 9.43 10.90 2.76
CA ILE A 68 9.04 9.50 2.65
C ILE A 68 9.14 9.05 1.19
N TRP A 69 8.69 9.90 0.27
CA TRP A 69 8.87 9.65 -1.16
C TRP A 69 10.35 9.50 -1.53
N ILE A 70 11.23 10.35 -0.99
CA ILE A 70 12.68 10.28 -1.18
C ILE A 70 13.25 8.96 -0.61
N ASP A 71 12.84 8.56 0.59
CA ASP A 71 13.30 7.31 1.22
C ASP A 71 12.98 6.08 0.35
N LEU A 72 11.83 6.09 -0.32
CA LEU A 72 11.38 5.00 -1.21
C LEU A 72 12.06 5.02 -2.58
N TRP A 73 12.15 6.20 -3.22
CA TRP A 73 12.47 6.28 -4.66
C TRP A 73 13.83 6.89 -4.98
N HIS A 74 14.40 7.72 -4.11
CA HIS A 74 15.58 8.53 -4.45
C HIS A 74 16.87 7.71 -4.57
N ASN A 75 16.97 6.57 -3.88
CA ASN A 75 18.13 5.68 -3.99
C ASN A 75 18.00 4.63 -5.10
N THR A 76 16.82 4.47 -5.69
CA THR A 76 16.55 3.49 -6.75
C THR A 76 16.64 4.11 -8.15
N ALA A 77 16.36 5.40 -8.28
CA ALA A 77 16.43 6.11 -9.54
C ALA A 77 17.86 6.61 -9.82
N ALA A 78 18.64 5.82 -10.57
CA ALA A 78 19.91 6.31 -11.14
C ALA A 78 19.66 7.38 -12.23
N ASN A 79 18.44 7.41 -12.78
CA ASN A 79 17.90 8.43 -13.70
C ASN A 79 16.43 8.70 -13.34
N ASP A 80 15.93 9.91 -13.60
CA ASP A 80 14.52 10.31 -13.40
C ASP A 80 13.50 9.40 -14.15
N ASP A 81 13.96 8.62 -15.13
CA ASP A 81 13.12 7.72 -15.96
C ASP A 81 12.79 6.36 -15.31
N GLU A 82 13.32 6.06 -14.10
CA GLU A 82 13.12 4.78 -13.39
C GLU A 82 12.20 4.89 -12.15
N GLU A 83 11.55 6.03 -11.95
CA GLU A 83 10.56 6.21 -10.88
C GLU A 83 9.38 5.21 -11.05
N TYR A 84 8.88 4.68 -9.92
CA TYR A 84 7.69 3.80 -9.87
C TYR A 84 7.84 2.44 -10.58
N ILE A 85 9.07 1.98 -10.78
CA ILE A 85 9.36 0.65 -11.30
C ILE A 85 9.67 -0.30 -10.14
N VAL A 86 8.92 -1.40 -10.04
CA VAL A 86 9.02 -2.41 -8.98
C VAL A 86 9.13 -3.82 -9.56
N SER A 87 9.52 -4.82 -8.75
CA SER A 87 9.51 -6.22 -9.23
C SER A 87 8.10 -6.65 -9.65
N VAL A 88 7.99 -7.40 -10.74
CA VAL A 88 6.70 -8.01 -11.16
C VAL A 88 6.11 -8.92 -10.08
N ASP A 89 6.94 -9.42 -9.16
CA ASP A 89 6.51 -10.25 -8.03
C ASP A 89 5.52 -9.55 -7.10
N LEU A 90 5.45 -8.22 -7.16
CA LEU A 90 4.54 -7.39 -6.36
C LEU A 90 3.17 -7.21 -7.02
N LEU A 91 2.97 -7.73 -8.24
CA LEU A 91 1.70 -7.65 -8.96
C LEU A 91 0.49 -8.18 -8.17
N PRO A 92 0.57 -9.29 -7.40
CA PRO A 92 -0.54 -9.74 -6.56
C PRO A 92 -0.98 -8.71 -5.52
N VAL A 93 -0.04 -7.96 -4.95
CA VAL A 93 -0.32 -6.95 -3.92
C VAL A 93 -1.13 -5.79 -4.53
N LEU A 94 -0.80 -5.42 -5.76
CA LEU A 94 -1.41 -4.31 -6.49
C LEU A 94 -2.81 -4.63 -7.04
N LEU A 95 -3.19 -5.91 -7.12
CA LEU A 95 -4.53 -6.32 -7.55
C LEU A 95 -5.64 -5.92 -6.57
N ASN A 96 -5.29 -5.61 -5.33
CA ASN A 96 -6.28 -5.40 -4.29
C ASN A 96 -7.05 -4.09 -4.53
N LYS A 97 -8.26 -4.21 -5.08
CA LYS A 97 -9.09 -3.09 -5.57
C LYS A 97 -9.60 -2.16 -4.47
N ASP A 98 -9.30 -2.49 -3.22
CA ASP A 98 -9.74 -1.73 -2.05
C ASP A 98 -8.91 -0.45 -1.85
N GLY A 99 -7.88 -0.19 -2.66
CA GLY A 99 -7.08 1.04 -2.57
C GLY A 99 -6.12 1.05 -1.38
N ARG A 100 -5.70 -0.14 -0.94
CA ARG A 100 -4.62 -0.35 0.04
C ARG A 100 -3.23 -0.26 -0.59
N GLY A 101 -3.18 -0.37 -1.92
CA GLY A 101 -2.03 0.00 -2.74
C GLY A 101 -0.75 -0.77 -2.42
N PHE A 102 0.37 -0.18 -2.81
CA PHE A 102 1.71 -0.70 -2.56
C PHE A 102 2.14 -0.36 -1.13
N PRO A 103 2.26 -1.34 -0.22
CA PRO A 103 2.43 -1.05 1.20
C PRO A 103 3.79 -0.41 1.50
N ILE A 104 3.76 0.73 2.20
CA ILE A 104 4.96 1.42 2.67
C ILE A 104 5.36 0.84 4.03
N CYS A 105 6.35 -0.05 4.04
CA CYS A 105 6.69 -0.84 5.24
C CYS A 105 8.20 -1.09 5.46
N ASP A 106 9.06 -0.56 4.60
CA ASP A 106 10.50 -0.80 4.53
C ASP A 106 11.33 0.50 4.54
N LEU A 107 10.79 1.58 5.10
CA LEU A 107 11.49 2.86 5.23
C LEU A 107 12.75 2.70 6.09
N VAL A 108 13.85 3.29 5.62
CA VAL A 108 15.18 3.15 6.25
C VAL A 108 15.53 4.42 7.02
N ALA A 109 15.29 5.59 6.45
CA ALA A 109 15.65 6.87 7.05
C ALA A 109 14.54 7.46 7.93
N ASN A 110 13.29 7.01 7.74
CA ASN A 110 12.11 7.53 8.42
C ASN A 110 11.32 6.44 9.16
N ASP A 111 10.47 6.85 10.10
CA ASP A 111 9.59 5.95 10.83
C ASP A 111 8.60 5.26 9.89
N ASN A 112 8.51 3.93 9.99
CA ASN A 112 7.48 3.14 9.32
C ASN A 112 6.13 3.33 10.00
N TYR A 113 5.09 3.51 9.20
CA TYR A 113 3.70 3.65 9.67
C TYR A 113 2.81 2.58 9.05
N TYR A 114 3.30 1.33 9.03
CA TYR A 114 2.57 0.16 8.57
C TYR A 114 1.96 -0.59 9.75
N PHE A 115 0.68 -0.88 9.66
CA PHE A 115 -0.10 -1.45 10.75
C PHE A 115 -0.89 -2.67 10.31
N THR A 116 -0.86 -3.70 11.14
CA THR A 116 -1.60 -4.95 11.00
C THR A 116 -2.44 -5.21 12.23
N GLU A 117 -3.45 -6.09 12.13
CA GLU A 117 -4.27 -6.49 13.28
C GLU A 117 -3.43 -6.99 14.47
N LYS A 118 -2.28 -7.65 14.22
CA LYS A 118 -1.39 -8.16 15.27
C LYS A 118 -0.73 -7.07 16.11
N GLN A 119 -0.72 -5.83 15.64
CA GLN A 119 -0.21 -4.67 16.40
C GLN A 119 -1.30 -4.03 17.28
N MET A 120 -2.55 -4.48 17.18
CA MET A 120 -3.66 -3.99 18.00
C MET A 120 -3.66 -4.69 19.38
N VAL A 121 -3.72 -3.90 20.45
CA VAL A 121 -3.64 -4.41 21.83
C VAL A 121 -5.01 -4.91 22.29
N ASP A 122 -5.07 -6.17 22.71
CA ASP A 122 -6.30 -6.97 22.80
C ASP A 122 -7.52 -6.36 23.50
N LYS A 123 -7.36 -5.65 24.62
CA LYS A 123 -8.51 -5.15 25.39
C LYS A 123 -8.96 -3.77 24.92
N GLU A 124 -8.01 -2.84 24.85
CA GLU A 124 -8.24 -1.44 24.53
C GLU A 124 -8.67 -1.28 23.07
N SER A 125 -8.01 -2.00 22.15
CA SER A 125 -8.35 -1.97 20.73
C SER A 125 -9.75 -2.52 20.45
N LYS A 126 -10.18 -3.61 21.12
CA LYS A 126 -11.51 -4.20 20.91
C LYS A 126 -12.61 -3.22 21.27
N ILE A 127 -12.47 -2.47 22.36
CA ILE A 127 -13.43 -1.44 22.76
C ILE A 127 -13.53 -0.37 21.67
N ILE A 128 -12.40 0.15 21.19
CA ILE A 128 -12.36 1.18 20.14
C ILE A 128 -12.99 0.66 18.84
N ILE A 129 -12.62 -0.56 18.41
CA ILE A 129 -13.14 -1.19 17.20
C ILE A 129 -14.65 -1.45 17.31
N GLU A 130 -15.15 -1.94 18.43
CA GLU A 130 -16.57 -2.18 18.66
C GLU A 130 -17.39 -0.89 18.58
N VAL A 131 -16.88 0.18 19.22
CA VAL A 131 -17.48 1.51 19.15
C VAL A 131 -17.47 2.02 17.70
N ALA A 132 -16.35 1.91 16.99
CA ALA A 132 -16.23 2.32 15.59
C ALA A 132 -17.21 1.54 14.69
N ARG A 133 -17.31 0.22 14.85
CA ARG A 133 -18.27 -0.63 14.11
C ARG A 133 -19.71 -0.21 14.37
N LYS A 134 -20.05 0.12 15.62
CA LYS A 134 -21.40 0.59 15.96
C LYS A 134 -21.71 1.92 15.29
N LEU A 135 -20.82 2.90 15.42
CA LEU A 135 -20.98 4.22 14.81
C LEU A 135 -21.09 4.12 13.28
N PHE A 136 -20.26 3.28 12.65
CA PHE A 136 -20.30 3.02 11.21
C PHE A 136 -21.65 2.44 10.77
N LYS A 137 -22.17 1.43 11.49
CA LYS A 137 -23.51 0.86 11.25
C LYS A 137 -24.63 1.88 11.40
N GLU A 138 -24.48 2.80 12.35
CA GLU A 138 -25.41 3.91 12.59
C GLU A 138 -25.22 5.09 11.61
N LYS A 139 -24.30 4.98 10.64
CA LYS A 139 -23.92 6.04 9.69
C LYS A 139 -23.49 7.34 10.38
N LYS A 140 -22.87 7.21 11.55
CA LYS A 140 -22.28 8.33 12.29
C LYS A 140 -20.83 8.52 11.85
N GLU A 141 -20.36 9.75 11.98
CA GLU A 141 -18.96 10.09 11.71
C GLU A 141 -18.04 9.37 12.70
N LEU A 142 -16.93 8.87 12.16
CA LEU A 142 -15.84 8.28 12.93
C LEU A 142 -14.74 9.31 13.08
N SER A 143 -14.10 9.37 14.25
CA SER A 143 -12.83 10.08 14.34
C SER A 143 -11.76 9.38 13.49
N PRO A 144 -10.70 10.08 13.04
CA PRO A 144 -9.59 9.46 12.32
C PRO A 144 -8.99 8.26 13.05
N ALA A 145 -8.90 8.29 14.39
CA ALA A 145 -8.42 7.17 15.20
C ALA A 145 -9.37 5.96 15.18
N GLN A 146 -10.68 6.19 15.28
CA GLN A 146 -11.69 5.13 15.17
C GLN A 146 -11.71 4.51 13.78
N MET A 147 -11.59 5.34 12.74
CA MET A 147 -11.53 4.90 11.35
C MET A 147 -10.26 4.09 11.09
N LEU A 148 -9.10 4.56 11.56
CA LEU A 148 -7.83 3.85 11.43
C LEU A 148 -7.87 2.50 12.17
N ALA A 149 -8.35 2.47 13.42
CA ALA A 149 -8.49 1.22 14.18
C ALA A 149 -9.41 0.21 13.47
N LEU A 150 -10.50 0.70 12.86
CA LEU A 150 -11.40 -0.14 12.07
C LEU A 150 -10.70 -0.69 10.82
N GLU A 151 -9.98 0.14 10.07
CA GLU A 151 -9.24 -0.28 8.87
C GLU A 151 -8.16 -1.33 9.16
N ILE A 152 -7.38 -1.14 10.22
CA ILE A 152 -6.34 -2.10 10.67
C ILE A 152 -6.97 -3.43 11.08
N SER A 153 -8.18 -3.41 11.67
CA SER A 153 -8.91 -4.63 12.06
C SER A 153 -9.46 -5.45 10.89
N LEU A 154 -9.47 -4.88 9.68
CA LEU A 154 -9.93 -5.55 8.48
C LEU A 154 -8.75 -6.15 7.72
N GLU A 155 -7.75 -5.32 7.41
CA GLU A 155 -6.54 -5.73 6.70
C GLU A 155 -5.38 -4.76 7.02
N PRO A 156 -4.12 -5.14 6.72
CA PRO A 156 -2.97 -4.25 6.86
C PRO A 156 -3.06 -2.96 6.04
N ILE A 157 -2.58 -1.83 6.59
CA ILE A 157 -2.55 -0.54 5.91
C ILE A 157 -1.38 0.33 6.43
N ASP A 158 -0.81 1.16 5.56
CA ASP A 158 0.04 2.26 6.00
C ASP A 158 -0.70 3.59 6.13
N ILE A 159 -0.11 4.51 6.90
CA ILE A 159 -0.79 5.78 7.20
C ILE A 159 -0.98 6.69 5.97
N TRP A 160 -0.13 6.56 4.94
CA TRP A 160 -0.20 7.40 3.75
C TRP A 160 -1.34 6.96 2.85
N HIS A 161 -1.46 5.65 2.60
CA HIS A 161 -2.63 5.08 1.92
C HIS A 161 -3.92 5.37 2.67
N PHE A 162 -3.92 5.22 4.00
CA PHE A 162 -5.06 5.58 4.84
C PHE A 162 -5.47 7.05 4.63
N ALA A 163 -4.51 7.98 4.72
CA ALA A 163 -4.76 9.41 4.56
C ALA A 163 -5.28 9.75 3.15
N TYR A 164 -4.63 9.21 2.11
CA TYR A 164 -5.00 9.44 0.72
C TYR A 164 -6.41 8.93 0.40
N ARG A 165 -6.71 7.69 0.79
CA ARG A 165 -7.99 7.03 0.52
C ARG A 165 -9.16 7.74 1.19
N HIS A 166 -9.00 8.08 2.47
CA HIS A 166 -10.06 8.71 3.27
C HIS A 166 -10.06 10.23 3.17
N LYS A 167 -9.15 10.80 2.37
CA LYS A 167 -8.98 12.26 2.19
C LYS A 167 -8.77 12.98 3.52
N ILE A 168 -8.05 12.34 4.42
CA ILE A 168 -7.69 12.88 5.74
C ILE A 168 -6.36 13.63 5.60
N ASN A 169 -6.23 14.76 6.30
CA ASN A 169 -4.95 15.46 6.33
C ASN A 169 -3.87 14.54 6.94
N LEU A 170 -2.69 14.47 6.32
CA LEU A 170 -1.63 13.55 6.78
C LEU A 170 -1.20 13.80 8.23
N ALA A 171 -1.20 15.05 8.70
CA ALA A 171 -0.89 15.36 10.10
C ALA A 171 -1.98 14.83 11.05
N GLU A 172 -3.25 14.90 10.66
CA GLU A 172 -4.36 14.33 11.43
C GLU A 172 -4.30 12.80 11.45
N ALA A 173 -3.93 12.16 10.33
CA ALA A 173 -3.72 10.73 10.25
C ALA A 173 -2.57 10.28 11.19
N LYS A 174 -1.42 10.96 11.16
CA LYS A 174 -0.31 10.68 12.10
C LYS A 174 -0.70 10.96 13.55
N ALA A 175 -1.52 11.99 13.82
CA ALA A 175 -2.04 12.25 15.16
C ALA A 175 -2.99 11.14 15.64
N ALA A 176 -3.77 10.53 14.74
CA ALA A 176 -4.62 9.39 15.06
C ALA A 176 -3.80 8.18 15.53
N VAL A 177 -2.67 7.90 14.89
CA VAL A 177 -1.71 6.88 15.34
C VAL A 177 -1.22 7.19 16.76
N HIS A 178 -0.79 8.43 17.00
CA HIS A 178 -0.32 8.83 18.33
C HIS A 178 -1.41 8.69 19.40
N SER A 179 -2.67 9.00 19.08
CA SER A 179 -3.80 8.78 19.99
C SER A 179 -3.96 7.30 20.32
N LEU A 180 -3.99 6.42 19.32
CA LEU A 180 -4.15 4.98 19.54
C LEU A 180 -2.98 4.39 20.34
N VAL A 181 -1.75 4.87 20.12
CA VAL A 181 -0.58 4.46 20.90
C VAL A 181 -0.68 4.95 22.34
N ALA A 182 -1.07 6.21 22.56
CA ALA A 182 -1.22 6.80 23.88
C ALA A 182 -2.32 6.12 24.71
N ASP A 183 -3.41 5.71 24.05
CA ASP A 183 -4.51 4.95 24.64
C ASP A 183 -4.16 3.46 24.87
N GLY A 184 -2.94 3.05 24.51
CA GLY A 184 -2.48 1.67 24.63
C GLY A 184 -3.21 0.70 23.70
N ALA A 185 -3.87 1.19 22.65
CA ALA A 185 -4.64 0.38 21.71
C ALA A 185 -3.82 -0.11 20.50
N LEU A 186 -2.69 0.55 20.19
CA LEU A 186 -1.85 0.23 19.04
C LEU A 186 -0.37 0.22 19.42
N VAL A 187 0.38 -0.76 18.92
CA VAL A 187 1.85 -0.80 19.01
C VAL A 187 2.45 -0.28 17.71
N HIS A 188 3.15 0.86 17.79
CA HIS A 188 3.83 1.46 16.64
C HIS A 188 5.28 0.97 16.54
N LEU A 189 5.53 0.09 15.57
CA LEU A 189 6.87 -0.37 15.20
C LEU A 189 7.41 0.54 14.11
N LYS A 190 8.51 1.25 14.41
CA LYS A 190 9.06 2.29 13.54
C LYS A 190 10.15 1.80 12.61
N GLU A 191 10.92 0.80 13.03
CA GLU A 191 12.04 0.27 12.25
C GLU A 191 11.58 -0.88 11.34
N ALA A 192 12.06 -0.87 10.09
CA ALA A 192 11.70 -1.86 9.07
C ALA A 192 11.93 -3.31 9.54
N GLU A 193 13.00 -3.58 10.31
CA GLU A 193 13.28 -4.93 10.83
C GLU A 193 12.15 -5.46 11.73
N TYR A 194 11.54 -4.59 12.54
CA TYR A 194 10.43 -4.99 13.41
C TYR A 194 9.13 -5.12 12.63
N VAL A 195 8.90 -4.22 11.66
CA VAL A 195 7.71 -4.24 10.79
C VAL A 195 7.71 -5.48 9.89
N ALA A 196 8.85 -5.89 9.35
CA ALA A 196 8.98 -7.03 8.44
C ALA A 196 8.41 -8.34 8.99
N ARG A 197 8.36 -8.50 10.32
CA ARG A 197 7.77 -9.67 11.00
C ARG A 197 6.24 -9.77 10.84
N PHE A 198 5.61 -8.70 10.38
CA PHE A 198 4.16 -8.56 10.25
C PHE A 198 3.71 -8.46 8.78
N VAL A 199 4.65 -8.31 7.84
CA VAL A 199 4.37 -8.23 6.41
C VAL A 199 4.20 -9.64 5.85
N ASN A 200 3.02 -9.94 5.34
CA ASN A 200 2.74 -11.18 4.60
C ASN A 200 2.13 -10.78 3.25
N PHE A 201 2.73 -11.26 2.16
CA PHE A 201 2.25 -11.11 0.79
C PHE A 201 1.69 -12.43 0.27
#